data_AF-A0A2A4IUE5-F1
#
_entry.id   AF-A0A2A4IUE5-F1
#
_cell.length_a   1.000
_cell.length_b   1.000
_cell.length_c   1.000
_cell.angle_alpha   90.00
_cell.angle_beta   90.00
_cell.angle_gamma   90.00
#
_symmetry.space_group_name_H-M   'P 1'
#
loop_
_entity.id
_entity.type
_entity.pdbx_description
1 polymer ?
#
loop_
_entity_poly.entity_id
_entity_poly.type
_entity_poly.pdbx_seq_one_letter_code
_entity_poly.pdbx_strand_id
1 'polypeptide(L)'
;MGDGNKASLRIDWFDGTLIEDARPNTSNNPDFADEEQPEPKPETKPQFTEKKPIGFKRLLDISTLQPPILNLEVSHRPGFWNLLDEDELKGDFIVLIVRILANVYKTLEPGENSKIVKLLRTRFQNSNFLVNIKNYLDELPSVKIVEKRLNSQLWDDAEAFYVNILNLCEGIINFDRDNLEFMKEILDLLEITEVSAFGVREEHTERFSNDLFVRIENLKNKTMKLLKDEVLDDFEEDITPPPSETRNPDKNYFKNLSIFPTHDDLLSPNTVPIQPNIINGAYPSVEHYLDIQFKLLREDCFGPLREGIGKYMENPTKRRHENI
;
A
#
# COMPACT_ATOMS: atom_id res chain seq x y z
N MET A 1 -48.79 -23.55 65.64
CA MET A 1 -47.85 -23.35 66.76
C MET A 1 -46.51 -23.82 66.23
N GLY A 2 -45.59 -22.98 65.74
CA GLY A 2 -45.23 -21.64 66.17
C GLY A 2 -43.83 -21.72 66.80
N ASP A 3 -42.84 -21.22 66.06
CA ASP A 3 -41.49 -20.78 66.46
C ASP A 3 -40.48 -21.84 66.98
N GLY A 4 -39.21 -21.85 66.57
CA GLY A 4 -38.45 -20.91 65.75
C GLY A 4 -37.12 -21.54 65.34
N ASN A 5 -36.72 -21.30 64.10
CA ASN A 5 -35.43 -21.69 63.53
C ASN A 5 -34.34 -20.88 64.26
N LYS A 6 -33.52 -21.49 65.11
CA LYS A 6 -32.42 -20.77 65.78
C LYS A 6 -31.36 -20.43 64.75
N ALA A 7 -31.31 -19.17 64.32
CA ALA A 7 -30.22 -18.64 63.53
C ALA A 7 -28.91 -18.73 64.34
N SER A 8 -27.90 -19.35 63.75
CA SER A 8 -26.53 -19.39 64.29
C SER A 8 -25.92 -18.00 64.08
N LEU A 9 -25.70 -17.28 65.19
CA LEU A 9 -25.04 -15.96 65.19
C LEU A 9 -23.55 -16.14 65.44
N ARG A 10 -22.70 -15.51 64.62
CA ARG A 10 -21.26 -15.43 64.81
C ARG A 10 -20.83 -13.98 65.08
N ILE A 11 -19.83 -13.81 65.95
CA ILE A 11 -19.28 -12.50 66.31
C ILE A 11 -18.26 -12.08 65.25
N ASP A 12 -18.46 -10.91 64.65
CA ASP A 12 -17.49 -10.25 63.78
C ASP A 12 -16.27 -9.82 64.60
N TRP A 13 -15.09 -10.29 64.19
CA TRP A 13 -13.84 -10.12 64.93
C TRP A 13 -13.25 -8.71 64.84
N PHE A 14 -13.80 -7.83 63.99
CA PHE A 14 -13.29 -6.47 63.82
C PHE A 14 -14.01 -5.41 64.71
N ASP A 15 -15.27 -5.66 65.10
CA ASP A 15 -16.04 -4.71 65.95
C ASP A 15 -17.05 -5.38 66.92
N GLY A 16 -17.02 -6.72 67.04
CA GLY A 16 -17.77 -7.45 68.06
C GLY A 16 -19.29 -7.57 67.84
N THR A 17 -19.79 -7.23 66.66
CA THR A 17 -21.21 -7.32 66.30
C THR A 17 -21.61 -8.75 65.88
N LEU A 18 -22.85 -9.16 66.16
CA LEU A 18 -23.36 -10.52 65.88
C LEU A 18 -24.05 -10.57 64.50
N ILE A 19 -23.68 -11.54 63.65
CA ILE A 19 -24.20 -11.72 62.27
C ILE A 19 -24.76 -13.15 62.10
N GLU A 20 -25.90 -13.30 61.43
CA GLU A 20 -26.57 -14.60 61.18
C GLU A 20 -26.01 -15.33 59.94
N ASP A 21 -25.63 -16.61 60.08
CA ASP A 21 -25.11 -17.44 59.00
C ASP A 21 -26.24 -18.00 58.11
N ALA A 22 -26.26 -17.62 56.82
CA ALA A 22 -27.17 -18.18 55.81
C ALA A 22 -26.39 -18.98 54.74
N ARG A 23 -26.20 -20.29 54.95
CA ARG A 23 -25.86 -21.24 53.87
C ARG A 23 -26.62 -22.55 54.06
N PRO A 24 -27.26 -23.12 53.02
CA PRO A 24 -27.96 -24.39 53.12
C PRO A 24 -26.97 -25.57 53.12
N ASN A 25 -27.22 -26.52 54.04
CA ASN A 25 -26.53 -27.80 54.18
C ASN A 25 -26.88 -28.75 53.02
N THR A 26 -25.86 -29.37 52.42
CA THR A 26 -26.00 -30.70 51.80
C THR A 26 -24.89 -31.61 52.30
N SER A 27 -25.31 -32.69 52.97
CA SER A 27 -24.50 -33.73 53.58
C SER A 27 -24.82 -35.09 52.94
N ASN A 28 -23.84 -36.00 52.98
CA ASN A 28 -23.86 -37.46 52.73
C ASN A 28 -23.46 -37.87 51.28
N ASN A 29 -22.51 -38.78 51.00
CA ASN A 29 -21.95 -39.91 51.76
C ASN A 29 -20.52 -40.27 51.24
N PRO A 30 -19.78 -41.20 51.89
CA PRO A 30 -18.34 -41.42 51.74
C PRO A 30 -17.99 -42.58 50.79
N ASP A 31 -16.83 -42.52 50.14
CA ASP A 31 -16.12 -43.74 49.71
C ASP A 31 -14.60 -43.48 49.57
N PHE A 32 -13.85 -44.43 50.13
CA PHE A 32 -12.40 -44.52 50.16
C PHE A 32 -11.87 -45.00 48.80
N ALA A 33 -10.94 -44.25 48.19
CA ALA A 33 -9.93 -44.82 47.28
C ALA A 33 -8.74 -43.85 47.16
N ASP A 34 -7.58 -44.32 47.62
CA ASP A 34 -6.26 -43.74 47.33
C ASP A 34 -6.04 -43.70 45.81
N GLU A 35 -5.82 -42.51 45.25
CA GLU A 35 -4.97 -42.30 44.07
C GLU A 35 -4.61 -40.80 44.03
N GLU A 36 -3.31 -40.51 43.97
CA GLU A 36 -2.75 -39.17 43.77
C GLU A 36 -3.36 -38.52 42.51
N GLN A 37 -4.32 -37.61 42.68
CA GLN A 37 -4.75 -36.70 41.62
C GLN A 37 -3.96 -35.39 41.71
N PRO A 38 -3.32 -34.92 40.63
CA PRO A 38 -2.66 -33.63 40.62
C PRO A 38 -3.70 -32.53 40.84
N GLU A 39 -3.36 -31.57 41.71
CA GLU A 39 -4.17 -30.37 41.95
C GLU A 39 -4.71 -29.80 40.63
N PRO A 40 -6.02 -29.45 40.54
CA PRO A 40 -6.51 -28.74 39.37
C PRO A 40 -5.79 -27.40 39.31
N LYS A 41 -4.92 -27.24 38.30
CA LYS A 41 -4.39 -25.95 37.87
C LYS A 41 -5.55 -24.96 37.84
N PRO A 42 -5.44 -23.77 38.45
CA PRO A 42 -6.51 -22.79 38.35
C PRO A 42 -6.74 -22.52 36.86
N GLU A 43 -7.95 -22.81 36.39
CA GLU A 43 -8.39 -22.43 35.06
C GLU A 43 -8.14 -20.93 34.90
N THR A 44 -7.19 -20.59 34.04
CA THR A 44 -6.97 -19.24 33.57
C THR A 44 -8.28 -18.75 33.00
N LYS A 45 -9.01 -17.95 33.78
CA LYS A 45 -10.12 -17.15 33.29
C LYS A 45 -9.62 -16.45 32.03
N PRO A 46 -10.30 -16.57 30.88
CA PRO A 46 -9.88 -15.87 29.68
C PRO A 46 -9.91 -14.38 30.01
N GLN A 47 -8.72 -13.78 30.12
CA GLN A 47 -8.60 -12.32 30.11
C GLN A 47 -9.12 -11.89 28.74
N PHE A 48 -10.37 -11.47 28.70
CA PHE A 48 -10.89 -10.65 27.62
C PHE A 48 -10.09 -9.34 27.68
N THR A 49 -8.92 -9.32 27.04
CA THR A 49 -8.19 -8.09 26.77
C THR A 49 -9.00 -7.39 25.69
N GLU A 50 -9.86 -6.45 26.09
CA GLU A 50 -10.42 -5.48 25.13
C GLU A 50 -9.25 -4.93 24.30
N LYS A 51 -9.31 -5.20 23.00
CA LYS A 51 -8.30 -4.89 21.99
C LYS A 51 -8.24 -3.37 21.77
N LYS A 52 -7.87 -2.59 22.78
CA LYS A 52 -7.76 -1.15 22.65
C LYS A 52 -6.60 -0.82 21.68
N PRO A 53 -6.83 0.06 20.69
CA PRO A 53 -5.77 0.52 19.80
C PRO A 53 -4.66 1.22 20.61
N ILE A 54 -3.43 1.15 20.10
CA ILE A 54 -2.29 1.76 20.78
C ILE A 54 -2.40 3.29 20.79
N GLY A 55 -2.18 3.90 21.96
CA GLY A 55 -2.26 5.37 22.09
C GLY A 55 -1.05 6.09 21.46
N PHE A 56 -1.27 7.33 21.02
CA PHE A 56 -0.29 8.17 20.30
C PHE A 56 1.08 8.23 20.97
N LYS A 57 1.14 8.51 22.28
CA LYS A 57 2.41 8.62 23.03
C LYS A 57 3.25 7.36 22.93
N ARG A 58 2.60 6.19 22.98
CA ARG A 58 3.30 4.92 22.91
C ARG A 58 3.76 4.60 21.48
N LEU A 59 2.97 4.97 20.49
CA LEU A 59 3.37 4.87 19.08
C LEU A 59 4.59 5.76 18.80
N LEU A 60 4.61 6.97 19.36
CA LEU A 60 5.75 7.87 19.29
C LEU A 60 7.00 7.23 19.93
N ASP A 61 6.89 6.68 21.14
CA ASP A 61 8.01 5.96 21.78
C ASP A 61 8.55 4.84 20.88
N ILE A 62 7.66 4.00 20.33
CA ILE A 62 8.04 2.89 19.44
C ILE A 62 8.75 3.39 18.19
N SER A 63 8.28 4.49 17.62
CA SER A 63 8.86 5.06 16.40
C SER A 63 10.29 5.60 16.57
N THR A 64 10.73 5.83 17.81
CA THR A 64 12.12 6.21 18.13
C THR A 64 13.04 4.99 18.31
N LEU A 65 12.48 3.80 18.47
CA LEU A 65 13.25 2.58 18.66
C LEU A 65 13.93 2.17 17.35
N GLN A 66 15.13 1.62 17.48
CA GLN A 66 15.85 1.01 16.37
C GLN A 66 15.66 -0.53 16.40
N PRO A 67 15.69 -1.19 15.23
CA PRO A 67 15.82 -2.65 15.17
C PRO A 67 17.09 -3.13 15.90
N PRO A 68 17.10 -4.32 16.53
CA PRO A 68 16.08 -5.39 16.52
C PRO A 68 14.97 -5.24 17.57
N ILE A 69 15.11 -4.33 18.53
CA ILE A 69 14.15 -4.12 19.63
C ILE A 69 12.79 -3.69 19.08
N LEU A 70 12.80 -2.85 18.03
CA LEU A 70 11.59 -2.44 17.31
C LEU A 70 10.75 -3.64 16.83
N ASN A 71 11.40 -4.59 16.16
CA ASN A 71 10.72 -5.76 15.57
C ASN A 71 10.08 -6.63 16.64
N LEU A 72 10.76 -6.79 17.78
CA LEU A 72 10.24 -7.52 18.93
C LEU A 72 9.00 -6.82 19.51
N GLU A 73 9.09 -5.52 19.78
CA GLU A 73 8.01 -4.74 20.40
C GLU A 73 6.76 -4.69 19.50
N VAL A 74 6.94 -4.54 18.18
CA VAL A 74 5.84 -4.53 17.19
C VAL A 74 5.21 -5.91 17.05
N SER A 75 6.00 -6.98 17.04
CA SER A 75 5.48 -8.36 16.88
C SER A 75 4.71 -8.87 18.10
N HIS A 76 4.98 -8.33 19.29
CA HIS A 76 4.33 -8.72 20.54
C HIS A 76 3.09 -7.89 20.87
N ARG A 77 2.85 -6.79 20.13
CA ARG A 77 1.74 -5.86 20.40
C ARG A 77 0.64 -5.96 19.34
N PRO A 78 -0.46 -6.68 19.58
CA PRO A 78 -1.56 -6.76 18.63
C PRO A 78 -2.26 -5.40 18.40
N GLY A 79 -2.25 -4.51 19.41
CA GLY A 79 -2.86 -3.18 19.32
C GLY A 79 -2.24 -2.26 18.25
N PHE A 80 -0.99 -2.50 17.83
CA PHE A 80 -0.40 -1.80 16.68
C PHE A 80 -1.06 -2.25 15.38
N TRP A 81 -1.23 -3.56 15.18
CA TRP A 81 -1.83 -4.13 13.99
C TRP A 81 -3.34 -3.88 13.89
N ASN A 82 -4.01 -3.61 15.01
CA ASN A 82 -5.42 -3.22 14.99
C ASN A 82 -5.62 -1.79 14.49
N LEU A 83 -4.62 -0.90 14.65
CA LEU A 83 -4.70 0.46 14.09
C LEU A 83 -4.75 0.44 12.56
N LEU A 84 -4.14 -0.56 11.92
CA LEU A 84 -4.13 -0.68 10.46
C LEU A 84 -5.52 -1.00 9.89
N ASP A 85 -6.41 -1.55 10.73
CA ASP A 85 -7.78 -1.89 10.36
C ASP A 85 -8.76 -0.73 10.66
N GLU A 86 -8.30 0.40 11.22
CA GLU A 86 -9.16 1.56 11.47
C GLU A 86 -9.45 2.33 10.18
N ASP A 87 -10.73 2.63 9.93
CA ASP A 87 -11.17 3.32 8.71
C ASP A 87 -10.70 4.79 8.66
N GLU A 88 -10.65 5.48 9.81
CA GLU A 88 -10.24 6.89 9.91
C GLU A 88 -9.05 7.05 10.84
N LEU A 89 -7.85 7.21 10.25
CA LEU A 89 -6.63 7.48 11.00
C LEU A 89 -6.24 8.96 10.92
N LYS A 90 -5.82 9.52 12.06
CA LYS A 90 -5.30 10.89 12.11
C LYS A 90 -3.93 10.96 11.41
N GLY A 91 -3.64 12.08 10.75
CA GLY A 91 -2.40 12.28 9.98
C GLY A 91 -1.12 11.97 10.77
N ASP A 92 -0.99 12.49 11.99
CA ASP A 92 0.16 12.20 12.86
C ASP A 92 0.35 10.70 13.17
N PHE A 93 -0.73 9.91 13.24
CA PHE A 93 -0.60 8.45 13.40
C PHE A 93 -0.08 7.79 12.13
N ILE A 94 -0.55 8.21 10.96
CA ILE A 94 -0.09 7.71 9.66
C ILE A 94 1.42 7.93 9.51
N VAL A 95 1.90 9.15 9.83
CA VAL A 95 3.34 9.50 9.79
C VAL A 95 4.17 8.56 10.67
N LEU A 96 3.72 8.30 11.91
CA LEU A 96 4.42 7.42 12.84
C LEU A 96 4.40 5.95 12.39
N ILE A 97 3.28 5.46 11.87
CA ILE A 97 3.14 4.09 11.38
C ILE A 97 4.04 3.87 10.17
N VAL A 98 4.03 4.78 9.19
CA VAL A 98 4.90 4.71 8.01
C VAL A 98 6.37 4.67 8.43
N ARG A 99 6.78 5.52 9.38
CA ARG A 99 8.16 5.51 9.90
C ARG A 99 8.53 4.18 10.56
N ILE A 100 7.63 3.61 11.38
CA ILE A 100 7.85 2.31 12.03
C ILE A 100 7.99 1.21 10.97
N LEU A 101 7.05 1.14 10.03
CA LEU A 101 7.04 0.10 9.00
C LEU A 101 8.26 0.21 8.08
N ALA A 102 8.64 1.42 7.66
CA ALA A 102 9.85 1.63 6.86
C ALA A 102 11.10 1.08 7.55
N ASN A 103 11.25 1.32 8.86
CA ASN A 103 12.35 0.79 9.65
C ASN A 103 12.28 -0.72 9.84
N VAL A 104 11.08 -1.29 9.98
CA VAL A 104 10.88 -2.74 10.04
C VAL A 104 11.33 -3.37 8.72
N TYR A 105 10.73 -2.96 7.59
CA TYR A 105 11.04 -3.49 6.25
C TYR A 105 12.51 -3.34 5.86
N LYS A 106 13.19 -2.27 6.30
CA LYS A 106 14.64 -2.09 6.07
C LYS A 106 15.49 -3.23 6.66
N THR A 107 14.99 -3.91 7.69
CA THR A 107 15.72 -4.98 8.38
C THR A 107 15.30 -6.38 7.98
N LEU A 108 14.28 -6.52 7.14
CA LEU A 108 13.83 -7.81 6.67
C LEU A 108 14.79 -8.31 5.58
N GLU A 109 15.30 -9.53 5.76
CA GLU A 109 16.04 -10.24 4.73
C GLU A 109 15.09 -11.11 3.89
N PRO A 110 15.29 -11.18 2.54
CA PRO A 110 14.45 -12.00 1.68
C PRO A 110 14.57 -13.48 2.06
N GLY A 111 13.43 -14.10 2.43
CA GLY A 111 13.36 -15.51 2.85
C GLY A 111 13.31 -15.74 4.37
N GLU A 112 13.29 -14.68 5.19
CA GLU A 112 13.13 -14.81 6.63
C GLU A 112 11.70 -15.23 7.03
N ASN A 113 11.56 -16.23 7.91
CA ASN A 113 10.26 -16.77 8.35
C ASN A 113 9.86 -16.31 9.77
N SER A 114 10.25 -15.11 10.15
CA SER A 114 9.99 -14.55 11.48
C SER A 114 8.51 -14.24 11.74
N LYS A 115 8.11 -14.19 13.00
CA LYS A 115 6.72 -13.85 13.40
C LYS A 115 6.26 -12.51 12.82
N ILE A 116 7.17 -11.55 12.69
CA ILE A 116 6.92 -10.24 12.10
C ILE A 116 6.55 -10.34 10.62
N VAL A 117 7.22 -11.20 9.85
CA VAL A 117 6.95 -11.45 8.43
C VAL A 117 5.55 -12.00 8.24
N LYS A 118 5.16 -12.98 9.06
CA LYS A 118 3.80 -13.54 9.03
C LYS A 118 2.76 -12.45 9.32
N LEU A 119 3.02 -11.56 10.27
CA LEU A 119 2.12 -10.45 10.58
C LEU A 119 2.06 -9.43 9.44
N LEU A 120 3.17 -9.10 8.78
CA LEU A 120 3.16 -8.21 7.62
C LEU A 120 2.33 -8.80 6.47
N ARG A 121 2.55 -10.07 6.12
CA ARG A 121 1.78 -10.74 5.06
C ARG A 121 0.30 -10.91 5.37
N THR A 122 -0.06 -11.19 6.62
CA THR A 122 -1.46 -11.47 6.97
C THR A 122 -2.26 -10.24 7.38
N ARG A 123 -1.61 -9.25 8.03
CA ARG A 123 -2.28 -8.09 8.61
C ARG A 123 -2.01 -6.81 7.84
N PHE A 124 -0.80 -6.58 7.33
CA PHE A 124 -0.51 -5.35 6.59
C PHE A 124 -0.97 -5.43 5.13
N GLN A 125 -0.62 -6.50 4.41
CA GLN A 125 -1.02 -6.64 3.00
C GLN A 125 -2.53 -6.71 2.80
N ASN A 126 -3.28 -7.21 3.78
CA ASN A 126 -4.75 -7.29 3.74
C ASN A 126 -5.45 -6.10 4.41
N SER A 127 -4.71 -5.10 4.89
CA SER A 127 -5.30 -3.96 5.60
C SER A 127 -5.70 -2.82 4.65
N ASN A 128 -6.67 -2.02 5.09
CA ASN A 128 -7.06 -0.77 4.44
C ASN A 128 -6.02 0.35 4.63
N PHE A 129 -4.91 0.08 5.31
CA PHE A 129 -3.93 1.11 5.65
C PHE A 129 -3.27 1.72 4.41
N LEU A 130 -3.00 0.95 3.35
CA LEU A 130 -2.47 1.53 2.10
C LEU A 130 -3.44 2.52 1.47
N VAL A 131 -4.74 2.24 1.52
CA VAL A 131 -5.80 3.16 1.07
C VAL A 131 -5.79 4.42 1.93
N ASN A 132 -5.64 4.28 3.25
CA ASN A 132 -5.54 5.42 4.16
C ASN A 132 -4.31 6.30 3.88
N ILE A 133 -3.14 5.71 3.54
CA ILE A 133 -1.97 6.49 3.12
C ILE A 133 -2.26 7.22 1.80
N LYS A 134 -2.84 6.53 0.81
CA LYS A 134 -3.18 7.12 -0.50
C LYS A 134 -4.09 8.34 -0.34
N ASN A 135 -5.21 8.17 0.37
CA ASN A 135 -6.15 9.25 0.66
C ASN A 135 -5.48 10.40 1.42
N TYR A 136 -4.66 10.07 2.43
CA TYR A 136 -3.93 11.09 3.17
C TYR A 136 -2.99 11.90 2.27
N LEU A 137 -2.23 11.25 1.39
CA LEU A 137 -1.32 11.89 0.44
C LEU A 137 -2.06 12.77 -0.58
N ASP A 138 -3.22 12.33 -1.07
CA ASP A 138 -4.05 13.10 -1.99
C ASP A 138 -4.63 14.36 -1.32
N GLU A 139 -4.93 14.29 -0.02
CA GLU A 139 -5.43 15.45 0.73
C GLU A 139 -4.33 16.46 1.06
N LEU A 140 -3.06 16.04 1.21
CA LEU A 140 -1.95 16.89 1.66
C LEU A 140 -1.80 18.23 0.92
N PRO A 141 -1.85 18.30 -0.43
CA PRO A 141 -1.74 19.56 -1.15
C PRO A 141 -2.88 20.55 -0.86
N SER A 142 -4.06 20.05 -0.45
CA SER A 142 -5.25 20.85 -0.18
C SER A 142 -5.41 21.25 1.29
N VAL A 143 -4.48 20.85 2.16
CA VAL A 143 -4.57 21.05 3.61
C VAL A 143 -4.51 22.54 3.97
N LYS A 144 -5.47 22.99 4.78
CA LYS A 144 -5.50 24.39 5.24
C LYS A 144 -4.38 24.64 6.25
N ILE A 145 -3.89 25.88 6.29
CA ILE A 145 -2.82 26.32 7.22
C ILE A 145 -3.12 26.01 8.70
N VAL A 146 -4.40 25.98 9.10
CA VAL A 146 -4.81 25.65 10.48
C VAL A 146 -4.61 24.17 10.79
N GLU A 147 -4.86 23.29 9.82
CA GLU A 147 -4.69 21.84 9.93
C GLU A 147 -3.22 21.44 9.91
N LYS A 148 -2.34 22.29 9.35
CA LYS A 148 -0.88 22.11 9.46
C LYS A 148 -0.39 22.04 10.91
N ARG A 149 -0.98 22.86 11.80
CA ARG A 149 -0.63 22.86 13.23
C ARG A 149 -1.06 21.60 13.96
N LEU A 150 -2.00 20.84 13.42
CA LEU A 150 -2.49 19.59 14.00
C LEU A 150 -1.66 18.38 13.57
N ASN A 151 -0.94 18.48 12.45
CA ASN A 151 -0.03 17.43 11.93
C ASN A 151 1.43 17.83 12.13
N SER A 152 1.81 18.13 13.38
CA SER A 152 3.17 18.58 13.70
C SER A 152 4.25 17.63 13.20
N GLN A 153 4.02 16.30 13.26
CA GLN A 153 5.02 15.32 12.87
C GLN A 153 5.32 15.33 11.37
N LEU A 154 4.38 15.78 10.53
CA LEU A 154 4.59 15.93 9.10
C LEU A 154 5.25 17.27 8.78
N TRP A 155 4.71 18.37 9.29
CA TRP A 155 5.12 19.72 8.90
C TRP A 155 6.42 20.19 9.56
N ASP A 156 6.90 19.48 10.60
CA ASP A 156 8.24 19.71 11.14
C ASP A 156 9.33 19.30 10.13
N ASP A 157 9.10 18.24 9.34
CA ASP A 157 10.01 17.76 8.29
C ASP A 157 9.24 16.98 7.21
N ALA A 158 8.68 17.73 6.25
CA ALA A 158 7.87 17.16 5.18
C ALA A 158 8.71 16.22 4.30
N GLU A 159 9.94 16.60 3.97
CA GLU A 159 10.84 15.80 3.13
C GLU A 159 11.14 14.44 3.77
N ALA A 160 11.41 14.40 5.09
CA ALA A 160 11.65 13.14 5.79
C ALA A 160 10.43 12.19 5.73
N PHE A 161 9.20 12.70 5.75
CA PHE A 161 8.02 11.85 5.61
C PHE A 161 7.96 11.17 4.24
N TYR A 162 8.13 11.93 3.15
CA TYR A 162 8.16 11.35 1.81
C TYR A 162 9.31 10.36 1.65
N VAL A 163 10.49 10.64 2.21
CA VAL A 163 11.61 9.69 2.25
C VAL A 163 11.25 8.41 3.01
N ASN A 164 10.50 8.50 4.11
CA ASN A 164 10.02 7.32 4.84
C ASN A 164 9.02 6.48 4.02
N ILE A 165 8.15 7.11 3.24
CA ILE A 165 7.27 6.40 2.29
C ILE A 165 8.12 5.66 1.24
N LEU A 166 9.14 6.31 0.68
CA LEU A 166 10.01 5.66 -0.30
C LEU A 166 10.79 4.49 0.29
N ASN A 167 11.29 4.64 1.52
CA ASN A 167 11.95 3.55 2.24
C ASN A 167 10.99 2.37 2.49
N LEU A 168 9.72 2.66 2.81
CA LEU A 168 8.68 1.64 2.96
C LEU A 168 8.43 0.91 1.64
N CYS A 169 8.16 1.63 0.55
CA CYS A 169 7.93 1.06 -0.77
C CYS A 169 9.13 0.24 -1.25
N GLU A 170 10.36 0.76 -1.10
CA GLU A 170 11.58 0.04 -1.46
C GLU A 170 11.75 -1.26 -0.65
N GLY A 171 11.49 -1.21 0.65
CA GLY A 171 11.54 -2.38 1.52
C GLY A 171 10.52 -3.45 1.11
N ILE A 172 9.31 -3.04 0.74
CA ILE A 172 8.26 -3.93 0.22
C ILE A 172 8.69 -4.55 -1.12
N ILE A 173 9.14 -3.74 -2.08
CA ILE A 173 9.58 -4.21 -3.41
C ILE A 173 10.72 -5.23 -3.31
N ASN A 174 11.63 -5.05 -2.35
CA ASN A 174 12.75 -5.97 -2.14
C ASN A 174 12.32 -7.28 -1.46
N PHE A 175 11.28 -7.25 -0.62
CA PHE A 175 10.89 -8.37 0.24
C PHE A 175 9.75 -9.23 -0.35
N ASP A 176 8.68 -8.60 -0.83
CA ASP A 176 7.46 -9.28 -1.29
C ASP A 176 7.36 -9.27 -2.82
N ARG A 177 8.36 -9.84 -3.51
CA ARG A 177 8.37 -9.92 -4.98
C ARG A 177 7.25 -10.78 -5.57
N ASP A 178 6.71 -11.71 -4.79
CA ASP A 178 5.80 -12.75 -5.28
C ASP A 178 4.32 -12.31 -5.37
N ASN A 179 3.95 -11.13 -4.84
CA ASN A 179 2.55 -10.67 -4.83
C ASN A 179 2.33 -9.53 -5.85
N LEU A 180 1.97 -9.91 -7.08
CA LEU A 180 1.75 -8.97 -8.19
C LEU A 180 0.65 -7.94 -7.94
N GLU A 181 -0.46 -8.33 -7.30
CA GLU A 181 -1.57 -7.41 -6.99
C GLU A 181 -1.09 -6.32 -6.03
N PHE A 182 -0.36 -6.73 -4.99
CA PHE A 182 0.23 -5.80 -4.04
C PHE A 182 1.28 -4.91 -4.69
N MET A 183 2.06 -5.43 -5.64
CA MET A 183 3.04 -4.63 -6.38
C MET A 183 2.40 -3.54 -7.26
N LYS A 184 1.21 -3.81 -7.83
CA LYS A 184 0.41 -2.78 -8.52
C LYS A 184 -0.05 -1.70 -7.54
N GLU A 185 -0.54 -2.09 -6.35
CA GLU A 185 -0.96 -1.11 -5.35
C GLU A 185 0.19 -0.20 -4.88
N ILE A 186 1.40 -0.74 -4.79
CA ILE A 186 2.62 0.01 -4.47
C ILE A 186 3.02 0.95 -5.61
N LEU A 187 2.84 0.54 -6.87
CA LEU A 187 3.05 1.42 -8.01
C LEU A 187 2.10 2.62 -7.97
N ASP A 188 0.81 2.39 -7.74
CA ASP A 188 -0.18 3.46 -7.57
C ASP A 188 0.18 4.39 -6.40
N LEU A 189 0.66 3.82 -5.28
CA LEU A 189 1.11 4.60 -4.14
C LEU A 189 2.30 5.50 -4.50
N LEU A 190 3.27 4.99 -5.28
CA LEU A 190 4.41 5.79 -5.76
C LEU A 190 3.96 6.91 -6.71
N GLU A 191 2.92 6.68 -7.51
CA GLU A 191 2.32 7.72 -8.37
C GLU A 191 1.68 8.83 -7.56
N ILE A 192 0.81 8.47 -6.61
CA ILE A 192 0.18 9.43 -5.70
C ILE A 192 1.23 10.19 -4.88
N THR A 193 2.29 9.51 -4.43
CA THR A 193 3.39 10.13 -3.68
C THR A 193 4.09 11.21 -4.51
N GLU A 194 4.31 10.98 -5.80
CA GLU A 194 4.93 11.97 -6.69
C GLU A 194 4.04 13.20 -6.88
N VAL A 195 2.76 12.98 -7.19
CA VAL A 195 1.77 14.04 -7.41
C VAL A 195 1.59 14.87 -6.14
N SER A 196 1.49 14.19 -4.99
CA SER A 196 1.39 14.82 -3.67
C SER A 196 2.63 15.66 -3.35
N ALA A 197 3.85 15.11 -3.54
CA ALA A 197 5.09 15.85 -3.30
C ALA A 197 5.20 17.10 -4.18
N PHE A 198 4.80 17.00 -5.46
CA PHE A 198 4.74 18.17 -6.34
C PHE A 198 3.70 19.19 -5.85
N GLY A 199 2.50 18.75 -5.49
CA GLY A 199 1.44 19.61 -4.98
C GLY A 199 1.84 20.36 -3.71
N VAL A 200 2.45 19.67 -2.74
CA VAL A 200 2.95 20.29 -1.50
C VAL A 200 4.10 21.27 -1.79
N ARG A 201 4.96 20.99 -2.78
CA ARG A 201 6.02 21.91 -3.19
C ARG A 201 5.46 23.24 -3.68
N GLU A 202 4.44 23.19 -4.54
CA GLU A 202 3.84 24.36 -5.16
C GLU A 202 2.94 25.14 -4.18
N GLU A 203 2.02 24.45 -3.49
CA GLU A 203 1.00 25.08 -2.63
C GLU A 203 1.55 25.54 -1.27
N HIS A 204 2.63 24.94 -0.80
CA HIS A 204 3.15 25.18 0.55
C HIS A 204 4.59 25.68 0.58
N THR A 205 5.23 25.86 -0.58
CA THR A 205 6.60 26.38 -0.71
C THR A 205 7.65 25.56 0.07
N GLU A 206 7.35 24.29 0.33
CA GLU A 206 8.29 23.36 0.94
C GLU A 206 9.40 22.99 -0.06
N ARG A 207 10.61 22.78 0.44
CA ARG A 207 11.75 22.41 -0.41
C ARG A 207 11.89 20.90 -0.44
N PHE A 208 11.73 20.31 -1.62
CA PHE A 208 12.06 18.91 -1.87
C PHE A 208 13.32 18.82 -2.71
N SER A 209 14.23 17.91 -2.36
CA SER A 209 15.40 17.62 -3.17
C SER A 209 15.01 16.98 -4.51
N ASN A 210 15.73 17.32 -5.57
CA ASN A 210 15.59 16.64 -6.86
C ASN A 210 15.95 15.15 -6.76
N ASP A 211 16.80 14.77 -5.80
CA ASP A 211 17.16 13.38 -5.52
C ASP A 211 15.93 12.52 -5.14
N LEU A 212 14.97 13.13 -4.44
CA LEU A 212 13.74 12.46 -4.04
C LEU A 212 12.93 12.02 -5.26
N PHE A 213 12.72 12.92 -6.23
CA PHE A 213 11.99 12.62 -7.45
C PHE A 213 12.70 11.58 -8.33
N VAL A 214 14.03 11.68 -8.45
CA VAL A 214 14.84 10.67 -9.15
C VAL A 214 14.68 9.30 -8.49
N ARG A 215 14.63 9.25 -7.15
CA ARG A 215 14.42 8.00 -6.41
C ARG A 215 13.02 7.43 -6.63
N ILE A 216 11.97 8.27 -6.68
CA ILE A 216 10.61 7.83 -7.03
C ILE A 216 10.61 7.17 -8.41
N GLU A 217 11.16 7.85 -9.41
CA GLU A 217 11.20 7.36 -10.79
C GLU A 217 11.95 6.03 -10.91
N ASN A 218 13.09 5.90 -10.24
CA ASN A 218 13.87 4.67 -10.19
C ASN A 218 13.07 3.51 -9.57
N LEU A 219 12.33 3.76 -8.48
CA LEU A 219 11.49 2.75 -7.85
C LEU A 219 10.32 2.35 -8.75
N LYS A 220 9.63 3.31 -9.38
CA LYS A 220 8.56 3.03 -10.35
C LYS A 220 9.06 2.14 -11.49
N ASN A 221 10.20 2.50 -12.09
CA ASN A 221 10.82 1.73 -13.16
C ASN A 221 11.21 0.32 -12.71
N LYS A 222 11.72 0.17 -11.48
CA LYS A 222 12.04 -1.14 -10.90
C LYS A 222 10.80 -1.99 -10.70
N THR A 223 9.72 -1.43 -10.14
CA THR A 223 8.44 -2.13 -9.97
C THR A 223 7.82 -2.51 -11.31
N MET A 224 7.83 -1.60 -12.28
CA MET A 224 7.28 -1.86 -13.62
C MET A 224 8.05 -2.96 -14.36
N LYS A 225 9.38 -3.05 -14.17
CA LYS A 225 10.18 -4.16 -14.72
C LYS A 225 9.78 -5.49 -14.10
N LEU A 226 9.64 -5.56 -12.77
CA LEU A 226 9.19 -6.78 -12.08
C LEU A 226 7.81 -7.23 -12.57
N LEU A 227 6.88 -6.29 -12.76
CA LEU A 227 5.55 -6.59 -13.32
C LEU A 227 5.62 -7.05 -14.79
N LYS A 228 6.51 -6.46 -15.60
CA LYS A 228 6.65 -6.82 -17.02
C LYS A 228 7.35 -8.16 -17.24
N ASP A 229 8.32 -8.51 -16.39
CA ASP A 229 9.06 -9.77 -16.50
C ASP A 229 8.13 -10.99 -16.26
N GLU A 230 7.08 -10.87 -15.44
CA GLU A 230 6.06 -11.93 -15.28
C GLU A 230 4.94 -11.87 -16.34
N VAL A 231 4.59 -10.69 -16.86
CA VAL A 231 3.67 -10.57 -18.00
C VAL A 231 4.30 -11.15 -19.27
N LEU A 232 5.63 -11.16 -19.41
CA LEU A 232 6.27 -11.90 -20.50
C LEU A 232 6.22 -13.42 -20.31
N ASP A 233 6.08 -13.92 -19.07
CA ASP A 233 5.92 -15.35 -18.76
C ASP A 233 4.45 -15.79 -18.97
N ASP A 234 3.46 -14.97 -18.56
CA ASP A 234 2.03 -15.25 -18.77
C ASP A 234 1.57 -15.08 -20.23
N PHE A 235 2.27 -14.28 -21.05
CA PHE A 235 2.02 -14.21 -22.50
C PHE A 235 2.81 -15.25 -23.31
N GLU A 236 3.74 -15.99 -22.71
CA GLU A 236 4.39 -17.14 -23.36
C GLU A 236 3.64 -18.47 -23.14
N GLU A 237 2.82 -18.61 -22.08
CA GLU A 237 2.08 -19.87 -21.85
C GLU A 237 0.65 -19.96 -22.45
N ASP A 238 0.01 -18.85 -22.85
CA ASP A 238 -1.31 -18.92 -23.52
C ASP A 238 -1.36 -18.27 -24.92
N ILE A 239 -0.19 -18.01 -25.51
CA ILE A 239 -0.03 -17.95 -26.95
C ILE A 239 0.77 -19.18 -27.36
N THR A 240 0.09 -20.32 -27.46
CA THR A 240 0.48 -21.26 -28.50
C THR A 240 0.57 -20.45 -29.78
N PRO A 241 1.76 -20.29 -30.42
CA PRO A 241 1.81 -19.58 -31.67
C PRO A 241 0.88 -20.36 -32.63
N PRO A 242 -0.19 -19.74 -33.17
CA PRO A 242 -0.84 -20.35 -34.31
C PRO A 242 0.28 -20.56 -35.34
N PRO A 243 0.38 -21.77 -35.90
CA PRO A 243 1.54 -22.18 -36.66
C PRO A 243 1.73 -21.21 -37.83
N SER A 244 2.88 -20.54 -37.84
CA SER A 244 3.42 -19.83 -39.01
C SER A 244 2.51 -18.74 -39.61
N GLU A 245 2.34 -17.62 -38.93
CA GLU A 245 2.23 -16.35 -39.65
C GLU A 245 3.64 -15.75 -39.77
N THR A 246 4.18 -15.82 -40.98
CA THR A 246 5.39 -15.14 -41.43
C THR A 246 5.41 -13.71 -40.88
N ARG A 247 6.18 -13.44 -39.82
CA ARG A 247 6.49 -12.05 -39.41
C ARG A 247 7.17 -11.40 -40.60
N ASN A 248 6.47 -10.48 -41.25
CA ASN A 248 7.02 -9.74 -42.38
C ASN A 248 8.28 -9.02 -41.86
N PRO A 249 9.47 -9.24 -42.45
CA PRO A 249 10.73 -8.68 -41.94
C PRO A 249 10.79 -7.15 -42.07
N ASP A 250 9.81 -6.54 -42.74
CA ASP A 250 9.72 -5.09 -42.84
C ASP A 250 9.37 -4.46 -41.48
N LYS A 251 10.27 -3.61 -40.98
CA LYS A 251 10.09 -2.85 -39.73
C LYS A 251 8.88 -1.91 -39.80
N ASN A 252 8.48 -1.53 -41.00
CA ASN A 252 7.34 -0.64 -41.22
C ASN A 252 6.01 -1.40 -41.38
N TYR A 253 5.97 -2.72 -41.20
CA TYR A 253 4.71 -3.47 -41.27
C TYR A 253 3.82 -3.18 -40.06
N PHE A 254 2.51 -3.02 -40.24
CA PHE A 254 1.59 -2.60 -39.17
C PHE A 254 1.65 -3.44 -37.89
N LYS A 255 1.88 -4.75 -37.98
CA LYS A 255 2.02 -5.62 -36.79
C LYS A 255 3.29 -5.35 -35.99
N ASN A 256 4.31 -4.73 -36.61
CA ASN A 256 5.59 -4.41 -35.99
C ASN A 256 5.66 -2.96 -35.46
N LEU A 257 4.66 -2.12 -35.77
CA LEU A 257 4.61 -0.73 -35.33
C LEU A 257 3.98 -0.63 -33.93
N SER A 258 4.53 0.26 -33.09
CA SER A 258 3.97 0.53 -31.77
C SER A 258 2.62 1.24 -31.87
N ILE A 259 1.65 0.76 -31.10
CA ILE A 259 0.32 1.37 -30.93
C ILE A 259 0.44 2.71 -30.19
N PHE A 260 1.31 2.77 -29.18
CA PHE A 260 1.56 3.99 -28.41
C PHE A 260 2.64 4.86 -29.07
N PRO A 261 2.52 6.20 -29.01
CA PRO A 261 3.52 7.10 -29.57
C PRO A 261 4.85 6.94 -28.82
N THR A 262 5.93 6.81 -29.57
CA THR A 262 7.29 6.86 -29.02
C THR A 262 7.84 8.29 -29.06
N HIS A 263 8.92 8.55 -28.32
CA HIS A 263 9.60 9.83 -28.32
C HIS A 263 9.98 10.29 -29.74
N ASP A 264 10.47 9.37 -30.57
CA ASP A 264 10.84 9.66 -31.95
C ASP A 264 9.63 9.95 -32.83
N ASP A 265 8.48 9.30 -32.57
CA ASP A 265 7.22 9.59 -33.29
C ASP A 265 6.64 10.97 -32.98
N LEU A 266 7.08 11.65 -31.91
CA LEU A 266 6.54 12.97 -31.52
C LEU A 266 7.50 14.12 -31.80
N LEU A 267 8.81 13.88 -31.73
CA LEU A 267 9.83 14.92 -31.84
C LEU A 267 10.57 14.91 -33.18
N SER A 268 10.53 13.80 -33.91
CA SER A 268 11.12 13.70 -35.24
C SER A 268 10.04 13.83 -36.32
N PRO A 269 10.40 14.32 -37.53
CA PRO A 269 9.52 14.20 -38.69
C PRO A 269 9.19 12.74 -38.93
N ASN A 270 7.97 12.47 -39.40
CA ASN A 270 7.50 11.09 -39.59
C ASN A 270 8.48 10.27 -40.45
N THR A 271 9.04 9.21 -39.85
CA THR A 271 10.03 8.33 -40.47
C THR A 271 9.40 7.17 -41.22
N VAL A 272 8.10 6.90 -41.03
CA VAL A 272 7.39 5.79 -41.65
C VAL A 272 6.77 6.25 -42.98
N PRO A 273 7.04 5.57 -44.10
CA PRO A 273 6.42 5.92 -45.38
C PRO A 273 4.91 5.62 -45.34
N ILE A 274 4.10 6.67 -45.49
CA ILE A 274 2.63 6.58 -45.54
C ILE A 274 2.18 6.58 -47.00
N GLN A 275 1.28 5.65 -47.32
CA GLN A 275 0.60 5.60 -48.62
C GLN A 275 -0.78 6.26 -48.50
N PRO A 276 -1.25 6.95 -49.56
CA PRO A 276 -2.57 7.57 -49.55
C PRO A 276 -3.69 6.51 -49.50
N ASN A 277 -4.83 6.89 -48.91
CA ASN A 277 -6.01 6.04 -48.85
C ASN A 277 -6.52 5.72 -50.28
N ILE A 278 -6.78 4.44 -50.55
CA ILE A 278 -7.39 4.00 -51.81
C ILE A 278 -8.91 4.24 -51.71
N ILE A 279 -9.37 5.36 -52.25
CA ILE A 279 -10.80 5.73 -52.29
C ILE A 279 -11.56 5.10 -53.47
N ASN A 280 -10.84 4.84 -54.57
CA ASN A 280 -11.42 4.34 -55.82
C ASN A 280 -10.80 2.99 -56.16
N GLY A 281 -11.56 1.91 -56.02
CA GLY A 281 -11.10 0.55 -56.29
C GLY A 281 -10.99 -0.31 -55.02
N ALA A 282 -10.60 -1.57 -55.19
CA ALA A 282 -10.42 -2.51 -54.10
C ALA A 282 -8.95 -2.59 -53.68
N TYR A 283 -8.72 -2.87 -52.39
CA TYR A 283 -7.39 -3.15 -51.88
C TYR A 283 -6.88 -4.50 -52.40
N PRO A 284 -5.60 -4.61 -52.81
CA PRO A 284 -4.98 -5.86 -53.25
C PRO A 284 -5.14 -7.06 -52.30
N SER A 285 -5.13 -6.81 -50.98
CA SER A 285 -5.32 -7.84 -49.95
C SER A 285 -5.81 -7.21 -48.65
N VAL A 286 -6.33 -8.05 -47.75
CA VAL A 286 -6.72 -7.63 -46.38
C VAL A 286 -5.52 -7.09 -45.62
N GLU A 287 -4.35 -7.75 -45.72
CA GLU A 287 -3.13 -7.29 -45.06
C GLU A 287 -2.70 -5.91 -45.56
N HIS A 288 -2.80 -5.66 -46.87
CA HIS A 288 -2.46 -4.38 -47.46
C HIS A 288 -3.43 -3.27 -47.03
N TYR A 289 -4.73 -3.60 -46.91
CA TYR A 289 -5.72 -2.70 -46.33
C TYR A 289 -5.38 -2.31 -44.89
N LEU A 290 -5.11 -3.31 -44.04
CA LEU A 290 -4.77 -3.08 -42.64
C LEU A 290 -3.47 -2.28 -42.50
N ASP A 291 -2.46 -2.56 -43.34
CA ASP A 291 -1.20 -1.83 -43.29
C ASP A 291 -1.35 -0.34 -43.62
N ILE A 292 -2.10 -0.02 -44.68
CA ILE A 292 -2.37 1.37 -45.07
C ILE A 292 -3.21 2.08 -44.02
N GLN A 293 -4.34 1.48 -43.61
CA GLN A 293 -5.27 2.14 -42.68
C GLN A 293 -4.65 2.35 -41.31
N PHE A 294 -3.86 1.40 -40.80
CA PHE A 294 -3.17 1.55 -39.53
C PHE A 294 -2.18 2.73 -39.56
N LYS A 295 -1.37 2.83 -40.62
CA LYS A 295 -0.39 3.93 -40.77
C LYS A 295 -1.06 5.30 -40.91
N LEU A 296 -2.14 5.38 -41.69
CA LEU A 296 -2.93 6.60 -41.83
C LEU A 296 -3.54 7.03 -40.50
N LEU A 297 -4.20 6.11 -39.80
CA LEU A 297 -4.80 6.38 -38.49
C LEU A 297 -3.75 6.84 -37.47
N ARG A 298 -2.58 6.19 -37.46
CA ARG A 298 -1.47 6.55 -36.58
C ARG A 298 -0.99 7.98 -36.84
N GLU A 299 -0.90 8.40 -38.10
CA GLU A 299 -0.53 9.79 -38.44
C GLU A 299 -1.64 10.79 -38.13
N ASP A 300 -2.91 10.44 -38.33
CA ASP A 300 -4.03 11.31 -37.95
C ASP A 300 -4.03 11.59 -36.44
N CYS A 301 -3.59 10.64 -35.62
CA CYS A 301 -3.43 10.83 -34.17
C CYS A 301 -2.14 11.58 -33.79
N PHE A 302 -1.00 11.22 -34.39
CA PHE A 302 0.31 11.72 -33.95
C PHE A 302 0.70 13.04 -34.64
N GLY A 303 0.25 13.27 -35.86
CA GLY A 303 0.52 14.47 -36.65
C GLY A 303 0.15 15.76 -35.92
N PRO A 304 -1.09 15.91 -35.39
CA PRO A 304 -1.49 17.08 -34.62
C PRO A 304 -0.65 17.30 -33.36
N LEU A 305 -0.26 16.22 -32.68
CA LEU A 305 0.58 16.28 -31.49
C LEU A 305 2.00 16.76 -31.84
N ARG A 306 2.58 16.22 -32.91
CA ARG A 306 3.91 16.59 -33.42
C ARG A 306 3.94 18.07 -33.82
N GLU A 307 2.91 18.53 -34.54
CA GLU A 307 2.76 19.94 -34.92
C GLU A 307 2.57 20.83 -33.69
N GLY A 308 1.75 20.40 -32.72
CA GLY A 308 1.51 21.14 -31.49
C GLY A 308 2.75 21.31 -30.62
N ILE A 309 3.51 20.22 -30.43
CA ILE A 309 4.78 20.23 -29.71
C ILE A 309 5.81 21.10 -30.44
N GLY A 310 5.94 20.96 -31.76
CA GLY A 310 6.85 21.78 -32.57
C GLY A 310 6.55 23.27 -32.44
N LYS A 311 5.29 23.68 -32.61
CA LYS A 311 4.86 25.08 -32.45
C LYS A 311 5.12 25.61 -31.04
N TYR A 312 4.89 24.79 -30.01
CA TYR A 312 5.19 25.15 -28.63
C TYR A 312 6.69 25.38 -28.40
N MET A 313 7.54 24.50 -28.94
CA MET A 313 9.00 24.65 -28.84
C MET A 313 9.51 25.89 -29.57
N GLU A 314 8.89 26.28 -30.69
CA GLU A 314 9.24 27.51 -31.42
C GLU A 314 8.80 28.79 -30.71
N ASN A 315 7.61 28.79 -30.09
CA ASN A 315 7.04 29.99 -29.43
C ASN A 315 6.29 29.65 -28.14
N PRO A 316 6.99 29.47 -27.01
CA PRO A 316 6.37 29.04 -25.74
C PRO A 316 5.41 30.07 -25.12
N THR A 317 5.46 31.34 -25.57
CA THR A 317 4.62 32.42 -25.05
C THR A 317 3.25 32.52 -25.74
N LYS A 318 3.06 31.82 -26.87
CA LYS A 318 1.81 31.90 -27.65
C LYS A 318 0.82 30.88 -27.08
N ARG A 319 -0.22 31.39 -26.40
CA ARG A 319 -1.23 30.55 -25.71
C ARG A 319 -2.19 29.82 -26.64
N ARG A 320 -2.24 30.16 -27.93
CA ARG A 320 -3.11 29.53 -28.93
C ARG A 320 -2.37 29.39 -30.25
N HIS A 321 -2.21 28.16 -30.68
CA HIS A 321 -1.69 27.81 -31.98
C HIS A 321 -2.88 27.43 -32.86
N GLU A 322 -2.99 28.02 -34.05
CA GLU A 322 -4.06 27.67 -34.98
C GLU A 322 -3.91 26.18 -35.35
N ASN A 323 -5.03 25.45 -35.33
CA ASN A 323 -5.17 24.01 -35.59
C ASN A 323 -4.84 23.05 -34.43
N ILE A 324 -4.99 23.47 -33.16
CA ILE A 324 -5.05 22.56 -32.00
C ILE A 324 -6.36 22.79 -31.24
#